data_AF-A0A2N3A706-F1
#
_entry.id   AF-A0A2N3A706-F1
#
_cell.length_a   1.000
_cell.length_b   1.000
_cell.length_c   1.000
_cell.angle_alpha   90.00
_cell.angle_beta   90.00
_cell.angle_gamma   90.00
#
_symmetry.space_group_name_H-M   'P 1'
#
loop_
_entity.id
_entity.type
_entity.pdbx_description
1 polymer ?
#
loop_
_entity_poly.entity_id
_entity_poly.type
_entity_poly.pdbx_seq_one_letter_code
_entity_poly.pdbx_strand_id
1 'polypeptide(L)' 'MSKNKMVLTYSEESYPPVPTGSNRFWRSFVPWQAIRFVVLNIKIIRIVVGGHS' A
#
# COMPACT_ATOMS: atom_id res chain seq x y z
N MET A 1 21.91 -9.59 40.89
CA MET A 1 21.28 -8.55 40.06
C MET A 1 20.48 -9.23 38.95
N SER A 2 19.17 -9.40 39.17
CA SER A 2 18.26 -10.05 38.20
C SER A 2 18.05 -9.12 37.01
N LYS A 3 18.49 -9.53 35.81
CA LYS A 3 18.22 -8.78 34.57
C LYS A 3 16.85 -9.18 34.06
N ASN A 4 15.87 -8.34 34.34
CA ASN A 4 14.51 -8.41 33.80
C ASN A 4 14.55 -8.46 32.26
N LYS A 5 13.69 -9.32 31.70
CA LYS A 5 13.48 -9.56 30.27
C LYS A 5 13.11 -8.25 29.56
N MET A 6 13.99 -7.71 28.72
CA MET A 6 13.57 -6.79 27.66
C MET A 6 13.49 -7.59 26.37
N VAL A 7 12.27 -8.09 26.17
CA VAL A 7 11.60 -8.40 24.90
C VAL A 7 12.54 -8.39 23.70
N LEU A 8 12.79 -9.58 23.15
CA LEU A 8 13.25 -9.87 21.79
C LEU A 8 13.46 -8.58 20.99
N THR A 9 14.72 -8.17 20.81
CA THR A 9 15.12 -7.32 19.68
C THR A 9 14.27 -7.80 18.52
N TYR A 10 13.29 -6.99 18.11
CA TYR A 10 12.58 -7.22 16.86
C TYR A 10 13.72 -7.33 15.86
N SER A 11 14.03 -8.53 15.36
CA SER A 11 15.14 -8.72 14.45
C SER A 11 14.98 -7.64 13.39
N GLU A 12 16.04 -6.89 13.12
CA GLU A 12 16.05 -5.78 12.15
C GLU A 12 15.49 -6.22 10.77
N GLU A 13 15.40 -7.54 10.55
CA GLU A 13 14.79 -8.26 9.44
C GLU A 13 13.24 -8.24 9.42
N SER A 14 12.58 -8.00 10.54
CA SER A 14 11.13 -7.76 10.65
C SER A 14 10.77 -6.29 10.37
N TYR A 15 11.76 -5.42 10.17
CA TYR A 15 11.49 -4.04 9.78
C TYR A 15 11.00 -4.04 8.33
N PRO A 16 9.81 -3.48 8.03
CA PRO A 16 9.35 -3.41 6.66
C PRO A 16 10.41 -2.66 5.84
N PRO A 17 10.79 -3.15 4.65
CA PRO A 17 11.77 -2.48 3.81
C PRO A 17 11.28 -1.05 3.60
N VAL A 18 12.09 -0.09 4.06
CA VAL A 18 11.77 1.34 3.96
C VAL A 18 11.53 1.61 2.47
N PRO A 19 10.35 2.16 2.10
CA PRO A 19 9.98 2.24 0.70
C PRO A 19 11.05 3.00 -0.08
N THR A 20 11.68 2.30 -1.01
CA THR A 20 12.69 2.83 -1.91
C THR A 20 12.13 4.05 -2.63
N GLY A 21 12.95 5.07 -2.89
CA GLY A 21 12.50 6.36 -3.45
C GLY A 21 11.62 6.23 -4.71
N SER A 22 11.84 5.17 -5.50
CA SER A 22 11.01 4.80 -6.65
C SER A 22 9.54 4.53 -6.27
N ASN A 23 9.27 3.77 -5.21
CA ASN A 23 7.91 3.51 -4.73
C ASN A 23 7.23 4.78 -4.21
N ARG A 24 8.01 5.72 -3.63
CA ARG A 24 7.51 7.02 -3.19
C ARG A 24 7.13 7.93 -4.37
N PHE A 25 7.93 7.92 -5.44
CA PHE A 25 7.65 8.68 -6.66
C PHE A 25 6.32 8.28 -7.30
N TRP A 26 6.10 6.98 -7.51
CA TRP A 26 4.84 6.45 -8.05
C TRP A 26 3.61 6.76 -7.18
N ARG A 27 3.82 6.91 -5.87
CA ARG A 27 2.76 7.22 -4.90
C ARG A 27 2.43 8.72 -4.84
N SER A 28 3.36 9.60 -5.22
CA SER A 28 3.15 11.06 -5.25
C SER A 28 2.78 11.59 -6.63
N PHE A 29 2.80 10.75 -7.67
CA PHE A 29 2.55 11.18 -9.04
C PHE A 29 1.04 11.36 -9.28
N VAL A 30 0.56 12.59 -9.03
CA VAL A 30 -0.85 12.99 -9.11
C VAL A 30 -1.51 12.68 -10.46
N PRO A 31 -0.88 12.90 -11.63
CA PRO A 31 -1.48 12.54 -12.92
C PRO A 31 -1.77 11.04 -13.04
N TRP A 32 -0.88 10.19 -12.53
CA TRP A 32 -1.07 8.75 -12.53
C TRP A 32 -2.13 8.28 -11.53
N GLN A 33 -2.24 8.96 -10.38
CA GLN A 33 -3.35 8.73 -9.46
C GLN A 33 -4.70 9.06 -10.11
N ALA A 34 -4.79 10.16 -10.88
CA ALA A 34 -6.02 10.53 -11.58
C ALA A 34 -6.44 9.49 -12.63
N ILE A 35 -5.50 8.99 -13.43
CA ILE A 35 -5.78 7.94 -14.42
C ILE A 35 -6.30 6.66 -13.72
N ARG A 36 -5.62 6.21 -12.65
CA ARG A 36 -6.05 5.03 -11.89
C ARG A 36 -7.41 5.24 -11.24
N PHE A 37 -7.71 6.46 -10.78
CA PHE A 37 -9.02 6.81 -10.25
C PHE A 37 -10.10 6.65 -11.33
N VAL A 38 -9.91 7.21 -12.52
CA VAL A 38 -10.89 7.10 -13.62
C VAL A 38 -11.10 5.64 -14.03
N VAL A 39 -10.02 4.87 -14.25
CA VAL A 39 -10.10 3.46 -14.64
C VAL A 39 -10.83 2.62 -13.58
N LEU A 40 -10.56 2.86 -12.30
CA LEU A 40 -11.22 2.15 -11.21
C LEU A 40 -12.73 2.45 -11.19
N ASN A 41 -13.11 3.73 -11.28
CA ASN A 41 -14.52 4.13 -11.29
C ASN A 41 -15.28 3.52 -12.48
N ILE A 42 -14.68 3.53 -13.68
CA ILE A 42 -15.27 2.86 -14.86
C ILE A 42 -15.45 1.36 -14.60
N LYS A 43 -14.46 0.69 -14.01
CA LYS A 43 -14.53 -0.75 -13.73
C LYS A 43 -15.63 -1.07 -12.71
N ILE A 44 -15.80 -0.24 -11.68
CA ILE A 44 -16.89 -0.37 -10.70
C ILE A 44 -18.24 -0.23 -11.40
N ILE A 45 -18.44 0.82 -12.19
CA ILE A 45 -19.68 1.03 -12.96
C ILE A 45 -19.97 -0.18 -13.87
N ARG A 46 -18.95 -0.69 -14.57
CA ARG A 46 -19.06 -1.89 -15.42
C ARG A 46 -19.52 -3.13 -14.65
N ILE A 47 -19.03 -3.33 -13.43
CA ILE A 47 -19.42 -4.46 -12.56
C ILE A 47 -20.85 -4.26 -12.06
N VAL A 48 -21.20 -3.06 -11.61
CA VAL A 48 -22.55 -2.74 -11.12
C VAL A 48 -23.58 -2.92 -12.23
N VAL A 49 -23.37 -2.30 -13.40
CA VAL A 49 -24.29 -2.39 -14.53
C VAL A 49 -24.35 -3.81 -15.10
N GLY A 50 -23.21 -4.51 -15.18
CA GLY A 50 -23.15 -5.88 -15.70
C GLY A 50 -23.69 -6.94 -14.73
N GLY A 51 -23.73 -6.66 -13.42
CA GLY A 51 -24.27 -7.56 -12.39
C GLY A 51 -25.78 -7.47 -12.20
N HIS A 52 -26.46 -6.53 -12.88
CA HIS A 52 -27.91 -6.39 -12.89
C HIS A 52 -28.58 -7.05 -14.13
N SER A 53 -27.94 -8.07 -14.73
CA SER A 53 -28.54 -8.94 -15.76
C SER A 53 -28.49 -10.39 -15.33
#